data_AF-A0A9B0T4P7-F1
#
_entry.id   AF-A0A9B0T4P7-F1
#
_cell.length_a   1.000
_cell.length_b   1.000
_cell.length_c   1.000
_cell.angle_alpha   90.00
_cell.angle_beta   90.00
_cell.angle_gamma   90.00
#
_symmetry.space_group_name_H-M   'P 1'
#
loop_
_entity.id
_entity.type
_entity.pdbx_description
1 polymer ?
#
loop_
_entity_poly.entity_id
_entity_poly.type
_entity_poly.pdbx_seq_one_letter_code
_entity_poly.pdbx_strand_id
1 'polypeptide(L)'
;MASRLLRGVGALATQALRTRCPNGVTTVRSMASGGGVPTDDEQATGMEREVMMAAWKEQDPYNMLAPKAAAGIKDNPNLVPAITNKRIVGCICEEDNSAVIWFGLHKGDAQQCPNCGTHCKLVPHQLAH
;
A
#
# COMPACT_ATOMS: atom_id res chain seq x y z
N MET A 1 -45.47 68.19 25.03
CA MET A 1 -44.72 67.86 23.81
C MET A 1 -44.13 66.48 24.00
N ALA A 2 -44.52 65.52 23.16
CA ALA A 2 -44.08 64.14 23.22
C ALA A 2 -42.68 64.01 22.58
N SER A 3 -41.78 63.24 23.19
CA SER A 3 -40.72 62.60 22.42
C SER A 3 -40.31 61.27 23.04
N ARG A 4 -40.05 60.34 22.13
CA ARG A 4 -40.19 58.89 22.26
C ARG A 4 -38.88 58.25 22.72
N LEU A 5 -38.95 57.36 23.70
CA LEU A 5 -37.86 56.41 24.00
C LEU A 5 -37.88 55.30 22.95
N LEU A 6 -36.88 55.25 22.07
CA LEU A 6 -36.62 54.11 21.21
C LEU A 6 -35.60 53.20 21.87
N ARG A 7 -36.06 52.02 22.34
CA ARG A 7 -35.22 50.88 22.68
C ARG A 7 -34.63 50.31 21.39
N GLY A 8 -33.34 50.48 21.17
CA GLY A 8 -32.61 49.76 20.14
C GLY A 8 -32.35 48.32 20.58
N VAL A 9 -32.99 47.37 19.89
CA VAL A 9 -32.58 45.95 19.88
C VAL A 9 -31.87 45.73 18.55
N GLY A 10 -30.58 45.41 18.58
CA GLY A 10 -29.77 45.16 17.38
C GLY A 10 -28.90 43.92 17.58
N ALA A 11 -29.06 42.96 16.67
CA ALA A 11 -28.64 41.57 16.76
C ALA A 11 -27.13 41.32 16.91
N LEU A 12 -26.77 40.35 17.76
CA LEU A 12 -25.46 39.70 17.74
C LEU A 12 -25.36 38.83 16.47
N ALA A 13 -24.61 39.30 15.48
CA ALA A 13 -24.25 38.49 14.32
C ALA A 13 -23.20 37.44 14.73
N THR A 14 -23.62 36.17 14.84
CA THR A 14 -22.69 35.05 14.93
C THR A 14 -22.04 34.83 13.56
N GLN A 15 -20.81 35.32 13.40
CA GLN A 15 -20.00 34.96 12.24
C GLN A 15 -19.59 33.49 12.37
N ALA A 16 -20.28 32.61 11.64
CA ALA A 16 -19.81 31.25 11.41
C ALA A 16 -18.52 31.31 10.58
N LEU A 17 -17.39 30.99 11.20
CA LEU A 17 -16.13 30.77 10.50
C LEU A 17 -16.29 29.56 9.56
N ARG A 18 -16.60 29.83 8.29
CA ARG A 18 -16.38 28.85 7.22
C ARG A 18 -14.90 28.78 6.96
N THR A 19 -14.24 27.76 7.48
CA THR A 19 -12.91 27.37 7.05
C THR A 19 -12.99 26.94 5.58
N ARG A 20 -12.66 27.87 4.66
CA ARG A 20 -12.34 27.52 3.28
C ARG A 20 -11.00 26.79 3.30
N CYS A 21 -11.01 25.46 3.26
CA CYS A 21 -9.86 24.71 2.79
C CYS A 21 -9.78 24.88 1.26
N PRO A 22 -8.72 25.48 0.71
CA PRO A 22 -8.45 25.38 -0.72
C PRO A 22 -7.87 23.99 -1.00
N ASN A 23 -8.41 23.32 -2.02
CA ASN A 23 -7.85 22.11 -2.65
C ASN A 23 -8.12 20.74 -2.01
N GLY A 24 -9.26 20.57 -1.34
CA GLY A 24 -9.87 19.24 -1.29
C GLY A 24 -10.64 19.00 -2.59
N VAL A 25 -10.01 18.45 -3.63
CA VAL A 25 -10.77 17.88 -4.75
C VAL A 25 -11.50 16.66 -4.19
N THR A 26 -12.70 16.85 -3.66
CA THR A 26 -13.62 15.75 -3.45
C THR A 26 -14.00 15.28 -4.84
N THR A 27 -13.36 14.21 -5.30
CA THR A 27 -13.74 13.52 -6.54
C THR A 27 -15.10 12.87 -6.31
N VAL A 28 -16.17 13.65 -6.38
CA VAL A 28 -17.53 13.12 -6.48
C VAL A 28 -17.66 12.67 -7.93
N ARG A 29 -17.44 11.37 -8.19
CA ARG A 29 -17.74 10.81 -9.51
C ARG A 29 -19.25 10.70 -9.67
N SER A 30 -19.72 11.10 -10.86
CA SER A 30 -21.09 10.97 -11.31
C SER A 30 -21.62 9.57 -11.01
N MET A 31 -22.73 9.46 -10.29
CA MET A 31 -23.49 8.21 -10.24
C MET A 31 -23.78 7.81 -11.69
N ALA A 32 -23.48 6.56 -12.07
CA ALA A 32 -23.65 6.06 -13.42
C ALA A 32 -25.04 6.46 -13.94
N SER A 33 -25.07 7.36 -14.90
CA SER A 33 -26.30 8.05 -15.32
C SER A 33 -27.28 7.11 -16.06
N GLY A 34 -26.85 5.87 -16.32
CA GLY A 34 -27.61 4.82 -17.02
C GLY A 34 -28.18 3.71 -16.12
N GLY A 35 -28.01 3.76 -14.79
CA GLY A 35 -28.35 2.65 -13.91
C GLY A 35 -27.39 1.45 -14.02
N GLY A 36 -27.38 0.57 -13.02
CA GLY A 36 -26.49 -0.60 -12.94
C GLY A 36 -25.60 -0.63 -11.68
N VAL A 37 -24.96 -1.78 -11.43
CA VAL A 37 -23.95 -1.95 -10.36
C VAL A 37 -22.57 -1.60 -10.94
N PRO A 38 -21.80 -0.67 -10.33
CA PRO A 38 -20.46 -0.30 -10.81
C PRO A 38 -19.50 -1.49 -10.83
N THR A 39 -18.57 -1.48 -11.80
CA THR A 39 -17.47 -2.47 -11.87
C THR A 39 -16.24 -2.00 -11.09
N ASP A 40 -15.34 -2.93 -10.77
CA ASP A 40 -14.11 -2.63 -10.02
C ASP A 40 -13.19 -1.67 -10.80
N ASP A 41 -13.15 -1.76 -12.13
CA ASP A 41 -12.38 -0.85 -12.98
C ASP A 41 -12.79 0.62 -12.80
N GLU A 42 -14.08 0.84 -12.56
CA GLU A 42 -14.72 2.14 -12.41
C GLU A 42 -14.60 2.69 -10.99
N GLN A 43 -14.74 1.82 -9.98
CA GLN A 43 -14.91 2.22 -8.58
C GLN A 43 -13.78 1.81 -7.63
N ALA A 44 -13.02 0.76 -7.92
CA ALA A 44 -11.90 0.35 -7.07
C ALA A 44 -10.90 1.51 -6.93
N THR A 45 -10.45 1.72 -5.69
CA THR A 45 -9.57 2.84 -5.31
C THR A 45 -8.51 2.40 -4.30
N GLY A 46 -7.49 3.25 -4.08
CA GLY A 46 -6.38 2.97 -3.19
C GLY A 46 -5.66 1.66 -3.53
N MET A 47 -5.27 0.91 -2.49
CA MET A 47 -4.51 -0.34 -2.63
C MET A 47 -5.24 -1.42 -3.42
N GLU A 48 -6.57 -1.46 -3.37
CA GLU A 48 -7.38 -2.40 -4.17
C GLU A 48 -7.15 -2.18 -5.66
N ARG A 49 -7.26 -0.92 -6.12
CA ARG A 49 -6.99 -0.55 -7.52
C ARG A 49 -5.54 -0.82 -7.91
N GLU A 50 -4.59 -0.52 -7.02
CA GLU A 50 -3.16 -0.73 -7.28
C GLU A 50 -2.81 -2.21 -7.45
N VAL A 51 -3.32 -3.08 -6.56
CA VAL A 51 -3.14 -4.54 -6.67
C VAL A 51 -3.78 -5.06 -7.95
N MET A 52 -5.00 -4.64 -8.28
CA MET A 52 -5.70 -5.04 -9.51
C MET A 52 -4.90 -4.65 -10.77
N MET A 53 -4.42 -3.41 -10.83
CA MET A 53 -3.61 -2.91 -11.95
C MET A 53 -2.24 -3.58 -12.04
N ALA A 54 -1.63 -3.92 -10.91
CA ALA A 54 -0.35 -4.65 -10.88
C ALA A 54 -0.52 -6.09 -11.37
N ALA A 55 -1.60 -6.77 -10.95
CA ALA A 55 -1.94 -8.12 -11.39
C ALA A 55 -2.14 -8.18 -12.92
N TRP A 56 -2.82 -7.18 -13.52
CA TRP A 56 -2.95 -7.07 -14.98
C TRP A 56 -1.62 -6.88 -15.72
N LYS A 57 -0.62 -6.31 -15.05
CA LYS A 57 0.75 -6.18 -15.58
C LYS A 57 1.64 -7.37 -15.23
N GLU A 58 1.08 -8.44 -14.66
CA GLU A 58 1.79 -9.61 -14.16
C GLU A 58 2.88 -9.26 -13.13
N GLN A 59 2.64 -8.21 -12.34
CA GLN A 59 3.53 -7.76 -11.27
C GLN A 59 2.91 -8.05 -9.91
N ASP A 60 3.75 -8.34 -8.93
CA ASP A 60 3.33 -8.58 -7.54
C ASP A 60 4.12 -7.69 -6.56
N PRO A 61 3.89 -6.37 -6.55
CA PRO A 61 4.57 -5.45 -5.64
C PRO A 61 4.18 -5.69 -4.17
N TYR A 62 2.97 -6.23 -3.95
CA TYR A 62 2.39 -6.42 -2.62
C TYR A 62 2.57 -7.83 -2.05
N ASN A 63 3.34 -8.70 -2.71
CA ASN A 63 3.67 -10.07 -2.27
C ASN A 63 2.41 -10.93 -2.02
N MET A 64 1.43 -10.85 -2.93
CA MET A 64 0.20 -11.65 -2.92
C MET A 64 0.46 -13.10 -3.34
N LEU A 65 1.52 -13.35 -4.11
CA LEU A 65 1.88 -14.68 -4.60
C LEU A 65 3.11 -15.23 -3.89
N ALA A 66 3.19 -16.55 -3.81
CA ALA A 66 4.39 -17.22 -3.34
C ALA A 66 5.57 -16.92 -4.29
N PRO A 67 6.73 -16.47 -3.78
CA PRO A 67 7.90 -16.22 -4.62
C PRO A 67 8.37 -17.49 -5.33
N LYS A 68 8.80 -17.34 -6.58
CA LYS A 68 9.44 -18.45 -7.32
C LYS A 68 10.85 -18.70 -6.79
N ALA A 69 11.12 -19.93 -6.39
CA ALA A 69 12.46 -20.34 -5.97
C ALA A 69 13.41 -20.39 -7.19
N ALA A 70 14.62 -19.85 -7.02
CA ALA A 70 15.76 -20.08 -7.90
C ALA A 70 16.50 -21.35 -7.48
N ALA A 71 17.60 -21.69 -8.17
CA ALA A 71 18.41 -22.86 -7.83
C ALA A 71 19.05 -22.80 -6.42
N GLY A 72 19.15 -21.61 -5.81
CA GLY A 72 19.63 -21.47 -4.44
C GLY A 72 21.16 -21.66 -4.29
N ILE A 73 21.90 -21.60 -5.39
CA ILE A 73 23.36 -21.72 -5.43
C ILE A 73 24.02 -20.35 -5.47
N LYS A 74 25.33 -20.29 -5.23
CA LYS A 74 26.10 -19.03 -5.17
C LYS A 74 25.93 -18.15 -6.41
N ASP A 75 25.96 -18.76 -7.60
CA ASP A 75 25.86 -18.04 -8.87
C ASP A 75 24.41 -17.72 -9.27
N ASN A 76 23.43 -18.43 -8.69
CA ASN A 76 22.00 -18.23 -8.94
C ASN A 76 21.22 -18.26 -7.61
N PRO A 77 21.39 -17.24 -6.74
CA PRO A 77 20.74 -17.17 -5.44
C PRO A 77 19.26 -16.82 -5.58
N ASN A 78 18.47 -17.14 -4.55
CA ASN A 78 17.09 -16.66 -4.46
C ASN A 78 17.08 -15.14 -4.30
N LEU A 79 16.49 -14.43 -5.26
CA LEU A 79 16.36 -12.98 -5.18
C LEU A 79 15.19 -12.62 -4.27
N VAL A 80 15.47 -11.85 -3.23
CA VAL A 80 14.49 -11.46 -2.22
C VAL A 80 14.26 -9.94 -2.32
N PRO A 81 13.15 -9.50 -2.93
CA PRO A 81 12.83 -8.08 -3.04
C PRO A 81 12.61 -7.44 -1.69
N ALA A 82 13.14 -6.26 -1.43
CA ALA A 82 12.87 -5.52 -0.20
C ALA A 82 12.90 -4.01 -0.42
N ILE A 83 11.95 -3.31 0.21
CA ILE A 83 11.91 -1.84 0.22
C ILE A 83 12.92 -1.23 1.21
N THR A 84 13.49 -2.04 2.11
CA THR A 84 14.50 -1.62 3.09
C THR A 84 15.80 -2.43 2.94
N ASN A 85 16.81 -2.10 3.75
CA ASN A 85 18.09 -2.80 3.74
C ASN A 85 18.09 -4.17 4.44
N LYS A 86 16.93 -4.65 4.94
CA LYS A 86 16.79 -5.99 5.52
C LYS A 86 15.38 -6.57 5.33
N ARG A 87 15.25 -7.88 5.19
CA ARG A 87 13.97 -8.61 5.13
C ARG A 87 14.10 -9.95 5.86
N ILE A 88 13.05 -10.36 6.56
CA ILE A 88 12.99 -11.69 7.17
C ILE A 88 12.75 -12.71 6.05
N VAL A 89 13.55 -13.78 6.04
CA VAL A 89 13.40 -14.92 5.12
C VAL A 89 13.02 -16.15 5.91
N GLY A 90 11.99 -16.86 5.44
CA GLY A 90 11.64 -18.20 5.88
C GLY A 90 12.09 -19.22 4.84
N CYS A 91 12.91 -20.18 5.23
CA CYS A 91 13.38 -21.24 4.35
C CYS A 91 12.76 -22.58 4.77
N ILE A 92 11.99 -23.17 3.86
CA ILE A 92 11.55 -24.57 3.93
C ILE A 92 12.64 -25.37 3.21
N CYS A 93 13.47 -26.11 3.96
CA CYS A 93 14.71 -26.68 3.41
C CYS A 93 14.47 -27.86 2.46
N GLU A 94 13.36 -28.57 2.65
CA GLU A 94 12.91 -29.73 1.88
C GLU A 94 11.38 -29.64 1.82
N GLU A 95 10.77 -30.16 0.76
CA GLU A 95 9.33 -29.97 0.48
C GLU A 95 8.43 -30.40 1.65
N ASP A 96 8.74 -31.52 2.29
CA ASP A 96 7.93 -32.11 3.37
C ASP A 96 8.29 -31.60 4.78
N ASN A 97 9.20 -30.60 4.88
CA ASN A 97 9.59 -30.09 6.19
C ASN A 97 8.43 -29.35 6.89
N SER A 98 8.15 -29.76 8.12
CA SER A 98 7.13 -29.12 8.98
C SER A 98 7.63 -27.87 9.71
N ALA A 99 8.94 -27.63 9.70
CA ALA A 99 9.58 -26.49 10.36
C ALA A 99 10.19 -25.51 9.35
N VAL A 100 9.90 -24.22 9.54
CA VAL A 100 10.48 -23.13 8.74
C VAL A 100 11.70 -22.56 9.46
N ILE A 101 12.81 -22.43 8.75
CA ILE A 101 14.03 -21.79 9.27
C ILE A 101 13.97 -20.30 8.98
N TRP A 102 13.97 -19.48 10.04
CA TRP A 102 13.85 -18.02 9.94
C TRP A 102 15.20 -17.34 10.17
N PHE A 103 15.54 -16.37 9.31
CA PHE A 103 16.74 -15.54 9.50
C PHE A 103 16.58 -14.15 8.87
N GLY A 104 17.39 -13.20 9.35
CA GLY A 104 17.46 -11.85 8.79
C GLY A 104 18.37 -11.81 7.57
N LEU A 105 17.81 -11.47 6.41
CA LEU A 105 18.57 -11.18 5.20
C LEU A 105 18.83 -9.68 5.12
N HIS A 106 20.07 -9.29 4.91
CA HIS A 106 20.57 -7.93 4.83
C HIS A 106 21.01 -7.59 3.41
N LYS A 107 21.02 -6.29 3.10
CA LYS A 107 21.58 -5.77 1.85
C LYS A 107 23.08 -6.05 1.80
N GLY A 108 23.56 -6.55 0.66
CA GLY A 108 24.97 -6.83 0.41
C GLY A 108 25.15 -8.10 -0.39
N ASP A 109 26.16 -8.88 -0.02
CA ASP A 109 26.43 -10.18 -0.59
C ASP A 109 25.33 -11.19 -0.28
N ALA A 110 25.27 -12.26 -1.09
CA ALA A 110 24.34 -13.34 -0.84
C ALA A 110 24.64 -14.01 0.51
N GLN A 111 23.60 -14.25 1.30
CA GLN A 111 23.67 -14.95 2.57
C GLN A 111 23.03 -16.32 2.44
N GLN A 112 23.40 -17.25 3.31
CA GLN A 112 22.94 -18.62 3.27
C GLN A 112 21.93 -18.91 4.37
N CYS A 113 20.98 -19.81 4.09
CA CYS A 113 20.18 -20.44 5.12
C CYS A 113 21.09 -21.19 6.10
N PRO A 114 20.97 -20.98 7.43
CA PRO A 114 21.86 -21.59 8.42
C PRO A 114 21.71 -23.12 8.52
N ASN A 115 20.66 -23.70 7.93
CA ASN A 115 20.41 -25.15 7.95
C ASN A 115 20.85 -25.84 6.65
N CYS A 116 20.28 -25.45 5.50
CA CYS A 116 20.53 -26.14 4.22
C CYS A 116 21.56 -25.46 3.30
N GLY A 117 22.07 -24.28 3.65
CA GLY A 117 23.06 -23.56 2.83
C GLY A 117 22.51 -22.89 1.58
N THR A 118 21.19 -22.90 1.35
CA THR A 118 20.56 -22.21 0.21
C THR A 118 20.88 -20.72 0.22
N HIS A 119 21.35 -20.19 -0.90
CA HIS A 119 21.74 -18.80 -1.06
C HIS A 119 20.52 -17.91 -1.34
N CYS A 120 20.46 -16.78 -0.65
CA CYS A 120 19.48 -15.71 -0.83
C CYS A 120 20.21 -14.38 -0.98
N LYS A 121 19.76 -13.52 -1.89
CA LYS A 121 20.31 -12.18 -2.11
C LYS A 121 19.20 -11.14 -2.05
N LEU A 122 19.39 -10.13 -1.21
CA LEU A 122 18.44 -9.05 -1.08
C LEU A 122 18.57 -8.11 -2.28
N VAL A 123 17.47 -7.87 -2.98
CA VAL A 123 17.39 -6.93 -4.11
C VAL A 123 16.50 -5.74 -3.74
N PRO A 124 16.90 -4.50 -4.04
CA PRO A 124 16.06 -3.35 -3.78
C PRO A 124 14.77 -3.43 -4.61
N HIS A 125 13.64 -3.21 -3.95
CA HIS A 125 12.33 -3.12 -4.59
C HIS A 125 11.77 -1.73 -4.36
N GLN A 126 11.30 -1.09 -5.42
CA GLN A 126 10.64 0.21 -5.34
C GLN A 126 9.14 0.01 -5.56
N LEU A 127 8.35 0.39 -4.56
CA LEU A 127 6.90 0.52 -4.70
C LEU A 127 6.61 1.88 -5.34
N ALA A 128 5.88 1.88 -6.44
CA ALA A 128 5.36 3.10 -7.04
C ALA A 128 4.05 3.44 -6.31
N HIS A 129 4.08 4.50 -5.50
CA HIS A 129 2.88 5.17 -5.02
C HIS A 129 2.72 6.48 -5.78
#